data_AF-A0A925MPW4-F1
#
_entry.id   AF-A0A925MPW4-F1
#
_cell.length_a   1.000
_cell.length_b   1.000
_cell.length_c   1.000
_cell.angle_alpha   90.00
_cell.angle_beta   90.00
_cell.angle_gamma   90.00
#
_symmetry.space_group_name_H-M   'P 1'
#
loop_
_entity.id
_entity.type
_entity.pdbx_description
1 polymer ?
#
loop_
_entity_poly.entity_id
_entity_poly.type
_entity_poly.pdbx_seq_one_letter_code
_entity_poly.pdbx_strand_id
1 'polypeptide(L)'
;MRIHKAFNLKHSHKPLGDQPAAIESLVKGIGTGLKNQTLLGATGTGKTFTIANVIQQVQKPTLVIAHNKTLAAQLAQEFKEFFPDNEVHYFVSYYDYYQPEAYVSHSDTYIEKEAQINEEIDRLRHASTQALLTRDDVIIVSSVSCIYGLGSPKEYEETNFIIRKGEVFDRNEISKKLIQMQFSRTLADLGQGQFRIVGNNIEIMPIHERVVYRLIFSMNTIDRIEKIDHITRVILEGDMDSVFIFPAKHFMTSDKERLRAYEDIKKELEERLKVLKGENKEVEYQRLKRRTTYDLALIKEIGYCNGIENYSRHFAGKNPGEAPDTLLSYFPEGFLTVIDESHVTVPQIGGMYAGDASRKKNLIDFGFRLPSAADNRPLKF
;
A
#
# COMPACT_ATOMS: atom_id res chain seq x y z
N MET A 1 14.53 -13.09 -3.36
CA MET A 1 14.44 -14.49 -2.88
C MET A 1 13.46 -14.47 -1.73
N ARG A 2 12.33 -15.17 -1.86
CA ARG A 2 11.26 -15.17 -0.86
C ARG A 2 11.68 -16.09 0.31
N ILE A 3 11.47 -15.65 1.54
CA ILE A 3 11.70 -16.45 2.74
C ILE A 3 10.50 -17.37 2.92
N HIS A 4 10.74 -18.67 2.74
CA HIS A 4 9.73 -19.70 2.95
C HIS A 4 9.74 -20.12 4.42
N LYS A 5 8.72 -19.67 5.17
CA LYS A 5 8.45 -20.11 6.54
C LYS A 5 7.02 -20.63 6.60
N ALA A 6 6.78 -21.64 7.44
CA ALA A 6 5.43 -22.16 7.67
C ALA A 6 4.72 -21.35 8.75
N PHE A 7 3.39 -21.21 8.65
CA PHE A 7 2.57 -20.75 9.76
C PHE A 7 2.73 -21.69 10.96
N ASN A 8 2.81 -21.10 12.15
CA ASN A 8 3.01 -21.79 13.42
C ASN A 8 2.07 -21.24 14.50
N LEU A 9 0.87 -21.82 14.59
CA LEU A 9 -0.13 -21.47 15.58
C LEU A 9 0.37 -21.79 17.01
N LYS A 10 0.56 -20.74 17.81
CA LYS A 10 0.88 -20.81 19.24
C LYS A 10 -0.37 -20.49 20.05
N HIS A 11 -0.94 -21.52 20.66
CA HIS A 11 -2.05 -21.36 21.58
C HIS A 11 -2.07 -22.51 22.61
N SER A 12 -2.40 -22.20 23.86
CA SER A 12 -2.43 -23.19 24.96
C SER A 12 -3.62 -24.15 24.87
N HIS A 13 -4.72 -23.73 24.24
CA HIS A 13 -5.94 -24.51 24.14
C HIS A 13 -6.05 -25.21 22.78
N LYS A 14 -6.53 -26.45 22.79
CA LYS A 14 -6.93 -27.18 21.58
C LYS A 14 -8.33 -26.75 21.13
N PRO A 15 -8.70 -26.93 19.85
CA PRO A 15 -10.08 -26.74 19.39
C PRO A 15 -11.06 -27.62 20.19
N LEU A 16 -12.19 -27.03 20.62
CA LEU A 16 -13.22 -27.68 21.44
C LEU A 16 -14.62 -27.47 20.84
N GLY A 17 -15.61 -28.24 21.32
CA GLY A 17 -16.98 -28.17 20.82
C GLY A 17 -17.06 -28.50 19.33
N ASP A 18 -17.73 -27.65 18.56
CA ASP A 18 -17.91 -27.83 17.10
C ASP A 18 -16.71 -27.35 16.28
N GLN A 19 -15.71 -26.72 16.90
CA GLN A 19 -14.55 -26.17 16.19
C GLN A 19 -13.78 -27.23 15.38
N PRO A 20 -13.47 -28.44 15.90
CA PRO A 20 -12.73 -29.46 15.13
C PRO A 20 -13.43 -29.82 13.80
N ALA A 21 -14.75 -30.03 13.84
CA ALA A 21 -15.53 -30.38 12.66
C ALA A 21 -15.61 -29.21 11.66
N ALA A 22 -15.75 -27.98 12.15
CA ALA A 22 -15.75 -26.78 11.32
C ALA A 22 -14.39 -26.58 10.60
N ILE A 23 -13.28 -26.75 11.34
CA ILE A 23 -11.92 -26.65 10.79
C ILE A 23 -11.72 -27.71 9.70
N GLU A 24 -12.04 -28.98 9.99
CA GLU A 24 -11.88 -30.08 9.04
C GLU A 24 -12.68 -29.83 7.75
N SER A 25 -13.93 -29.39 7.88
CA SER A 25 -14.78 -29.09 6.72
C SER A 25 -14.21 -27.96 5.86
N LEU A 26 -13.76 -26.87 6.48
CA LEU A 26 -13.18 -25.72 5.76
C LEU A 26 -11.88 -26.08 5.05
N VAL A 27 -10.99 -26.79 5.74
CA VAL A 27 -9.70 -27.26 5.19
C VAL A 27 -9.93 -28.21 4.02
N LYS A 28 -10.83 -29.19 4.17
CA LYS A 28 -11.22 -30.10 3.08
C LYS A 28 -11.79 -29.33 1.89
N GLY A 29 -12.68 -28.36 2.13
CA GLY A 29 -13.24 -27.53 1.08
C GLY A 29 -12.17 -26.78 0.29
N ILE A 30 -11.19 -26.17 0.98
CA ILE A 30 -10.06 -25.50 0.33
C ILE A 30 -9.22 -26.50 -0.47
N GLY A 31 -8.92 -27.67 0.09
CA GLY A 31 -8.15 -28.72 -0.57
C GLY A 31 -8.82 -29.31 -1.83
N THR A 32 -10.14 -29.33 -1.87
CA THR A 32 -10.93 -29.75 -3.05
C THR A 32 -11.16 -28.64 -4.07
N GLY A 33 -10.68 -27.42 -3.81
CA GLY A 33 -10.82 -26.28 -4.73
C GLY A 33 -12.13 -25.51 -4.63
N LEU A 34 -12.90 -25.65 -3.53
CA LEU A 34 -14.08 -24.81 -3.30
C LEU A 34 -13.66 -23.35 -3.15
N LYS A 35 -14.15 -22.50 -4.06
CA LYS A 35 -13.82 -21.07 -4.10
C LYS A 35 -14.48 -20.29 -2.96
N ASN A 36 -15.74 -20.61 -2.65
CA ASN A 36 -16.54 -19.88 -1.66
C ASN A 36 -17.02 -20.86 -0.59
N GLN A 37 -16.82 -20.49 0.68
CA GLN A 37 -17.28 -21.24 1.85
C GLN A 37 -17.79 -20.26 2.91
N THR A 38 -18.67 -20.71 3.78
CA THR A 38 -19.24 -19.87 4.85
C THR A 38 -19.19 -20.61 6.18
N LEU A 39 -18.50 -20.00 7.15
CA LEU A 39 -18.52 -20.45 8.54
C LEU A 39 -19.68 -19.78 9.26
N LEU A 40 -20.77 -20.51 9.49
CA LEU A 40 -21.89 -20.05 10.30
C LEU A 40 -21.57 -20.22 11.79
N GLY A 41 -20.76 -19.32 12.34
CA GLY A 41 -20.36 -19.33 13.75
C GLY A 41 -21.17 -18.35 14.61
N ALA A 42 -21.76 -18.84 15.70
CA ALA A 42 -22.41 -17.96 16.67
C ALA A 42 -21.39 -17.01 17.36
N THR A 43 -21.88 -15.94 17.99
CA THR A 43 -21.02 -15.03 18.74
C THR A 43 -20.43 -15.76 19.96
N GLY A 44 -19.14 -15.54 20.23
CA GLY A 44 -18.45 -16.17 21.36
C GLY A 44 -17.96 -17.61 21.12
N THR A 45 -18.16 -18.19 19.94
CA THR A 45 -17.71 -19.57 19.64
C THR A 45 -16.22 -19.69 19.25
N GLY A 46 -15.44 -18.61 19.36
CA GLY A 46 -14.03 -18.59 18.98
C GLY A 46 -13.81 -18.69 17.45
N LYS A 47 -14.52 -17.86 16.68
CA LYS A 47 -14.40 -17.81 15.20
C LYS A 47 -12.97 -17.52 14.75
N THR A 48 -12.30 -16.54 15.35
CA THR A 48 -10.90 -16.22 14.99
C THR A 48 -9.96 -17.41 15.21
N PHE A 49 -10.09 -18.11 16.34
CA PHE A 49 -9.28 -19.30 16.63
C PHE A 49 -9.57 -20.45 15.64
N THR A 50 -10.82 -20.62 15.23
CA THR A 50 -11.20 -21.57 14.16
C THR A 50 -10.48 -21.23 12.86
N ILE A 51 -10.52 -19.96 12.43
CA ILE A 51 -9.84 -19.50 11.22
C ILE A 51 -8.31 -19.61 11.34
N ALA A 52 -7.72 -19.32 12.50
CA ALA A 52 -6.29 -19.51 12.75
C ALA A 52 -5.87 -20.97 12.53
N ASN A 53 -6.66 -21.93 13.01
CA ASN A 53 -6.40 -23.36 12.75
C ASN A 53 -6.52 -23.70 11.25
N VAL A 54 -7.46 -23.08 10.52
CA VAL A 54 -7.56 -23.25 9.06
C VAL A 54 -6.30 -22.73 8.38
N ILE A 55 -5.86 -21.50 8.68
CA ILE A 55 -4.63 -20.89 8.12
C ILE A 55 -3.41 -21.80 8.38
N GLN A 56 -3.28 -22.29 9.62
CA GLN A 56 -2.22 -23.22 10.03
C GLN A 56 -2.21 -24.51 9.19
N GLN A 57 -3.37 -25.02 8.78
CA GLN A 57 -3.43 -26.27 8.02
C GLN A 57 -3.25 -26.06 6.52
N VAL A 58 -3.77 -24.97 5.96
CA VAL A 58 -3.71 -24.71 4.51
C VAL A 58 -2.43 -24.04 4.06
N GLN A 59 -1.70 -23.38 4.97
CA GLN A 59 -0.38 -22.78 4.72
C GLN A 59 -0.38 -21.79 3.55
N LYS A 60 -1.38 -20.90 3.51
CA LYS A 60 -1.54 -19.89 2.46
C LYS A 60 -1.43 -18.48 3.04
N PRO A 61 -0.73 -17.54 2.36
CA PRO A 61 -0.87 -16.11 2.65
C PRO A 61 -2.35 -15.74 2.73
N THR A 62 -2.73 -14.99 3.75
CA THR A 62 -4.13 -14.76 4.08
C THR A 62 -4.45 -13.28 4.18
N LEU A 63 -5.48 -12.84 3.47
CA LEU A 63 -6.12 -11.54 3.64
C LEU A 63 -7.35 -11.70 4.53
N VAL A 64 -7.42 -10.98 5.63
CA VAL A 64 -8.61 -10.89 6.49
C VAL A 64 -9.22 -9.50 6.31
N ILE A 65 -10.48 -9.42 5.89
CA ILE A 65 -11.17 -8.15 5.66
C ILE A 65 -12.22 -7.93 6.76
N ALA A 66 -12.14 -6.77 7.42
CA ALA A 66 -13.12 -6.31 8.41
C ALA A 66 -13.75 -4.98 7.98
N HIS A 67 -15.02 -4.76 8.34
CA HIS A 67 -15.77 -3.58 7.91
C HIS A 67 -15.39 -2.28 8.63
N ASN A 68 -14.67 -2.35 9.75
CA ASN A 68 -14.28 -1.18 10.54
C ASN A 68 -12.86 -1.32 11.13
N LYS A 69 -12.23 -0.18 11.48
CA LYS A 69 -10.84 -0.13 11.99
C LYS A 69 -10.68 -0.80 13.36
N THR A 70 -11.68 -0.70 14.24
CA THR A 70 -11.62 -1.27 15.60
C THR A 70 -11.55 -2.79 15.55
N LEU A 71 -12.44 -3.41 14.79
CA LEU A 71 -12.49 -4.86 14.59
C LEU A 71 -11.24 -5.35 13.86
N ALA A 72 -10.78 -4.62 12.84
CA ALA A 72 -9.53 -4.93 12.16
C ALA A 72 -8.33 -4.92 13.12
N ALA A 73 -8.26 -3.95 14.06
CA ALA A 73 -7.18 -3.88 15.05
C ALA A 73 -7.27 -5.05 16.05
N GLN A 74 -8.46 -5.40 16.52
CA GLN A 74 -8.70 -6.54 17.40
C GLN A 74 -8.25 -7.85 16.75
N LEU A 75 -8.70 -8.11 15.52
CA LEU A 75 -8.30 -9.30 14.76
C LEU A 75 -6.79 -9.33 14.50
N ALA A 76 -6.17 -8.20 14.16
CA ALA A 76 -4.71 -8.13 13.97
C ALA A 76 -3.96 -8.50 15.25
N GLN A 77 -4.44 -8.03 16.42
CA GLN A 77 -3.87 -8.40 17.70
C GLN A 77 -4.05 -9.89 18.01
N GLU A 78 -5.27 -10.43 17.85
CA GLU A 78 -5.55 -11.85 18.06
C GLU A 78 -4.68 -12.74 17.16
N PHE A 79 -4.60 -12.43 15.86
CA PHE A 79 -3.73 -13.18 14.94
C PHE A 79 -2.25 -13.07 15.31
N LYS A 80 -1.80 -11.92 15.83
CA LYS A 80 -0.41 -11.75 16.28
C LYS A 80 -0.10 -12.58 17.53
N GLU A 81 -1.06 -12.72 18.44
CA GLU A 81 -0.96 -13.61 19.59
C GLU A 81 -0.97 -15.09 19.16
N PHE A 82 -1.78 -15.44 18.16
CA PHE A 82 -1.82 -16.80 17.60
C PHE A 82 -0.59 -17.15 16.77
N PHE A 83 0.03 -16.20 16.07
CA PHE A 83 1.15 -16.42 15.17
C PHE A 83 2.34 -15.51 15.48
N PRO A 84 2.94 -15.60 16.69
CA PRO A 84 4.00 -14.69 17.12
C PRO A 84 5.30 -14.83 16.32
N ASP A 85 5.47 -15.98 15.64
CA ASP A 85 6.64 -16.30 14.83
C ASP A 85 6.46 -15.96 13.34
N ASN A 86 5.26 -15.52 12.91
CA ASN A 86 4.92 -15.24 11.51
C ASN A 86 4.59 -13.75 11.30
N GLU A 87 4.46 -13.35 10.04
CA GLU A 87 4.17 -11.95 9.70
C GLU A 87 2.67 -11.67 9.79
N VAL A 88 2.26 -11.01 10.87
CA VAL A 88 0.89 -10.50 11.04
C VAL A 88 0.91 -8.98 10.92
N HIS A 89 0.25 -8.48 9.88
CA HIS A 89 0.23 -7.06 9.54
C HIS A 89 -1.18 -6.46 9.56
N TYR A 90 -1.18 -5.13 9.63
CA TYR A 90 -2.38 -4.30 9.71
C TYR A 90 -2.39 -3.29 8.56
N PHE A 91 -3.43 -3.35 7.72
CA PHE A 91 -3.53 -2.52 6.52
C PHE A 91 -4.88 -1.79 6.47
N VAL A 92 -4.93 -0.57 6.98
CA VAL A 92 -6.11 0.29 6.93
C VAL A 92 -5.78 1.64 6.31
N SER A 93 -6.78 2.51 6.17
CA SER A 93 -6.52 3.90 5.79
C SER A 93 -5.63 4.57 6.83
N TYR A 94 -4.49 5.06 6.35
CA TYR A 94 -3.52 5.89 7.06
C TYR A 94 -3.96 7.33 7.30
N TYR A 95 -5.18 7.70 6.94
CA TYR A 95 -5.70 9.01 7.28
C TYR A 95 -6.39 8.97 8.66
N ASP A 96 -5.95 9.85 9.56
CA ASP A 96 -6.66 10.17 10.80
C ASP A 96 -7.88 11.04 10.50
N TYR A 97 -7.68 12.02 9.62
CA TYR A 97 -8.73 12.85 9.04
C TYR A 97 -8.61 12.86 7.51
N TYR A 98 -9.73 12.72 6.81
CA TYR A 98 -9.77 12.78 5.35
C TYR A 98 -11.07 13.41 4.86
N GLN A 99 -10.94 14.56 4.22
CA GLN A 99 -11.97 15.21 3.44
C GLN A 99 -11.66 15.03 1.95
N PRO A 100 -12.49 14.30 1.19
CA PRO A 100 -12.27 14.16 -0.24
C PRO A 100 -12.55 15.48 -0.96
N GLU A 101 -11.86 15.69 -2.08
CA GLU A 101 -12.25 16.73 -3.05
C GLU A 101 -13.69 16.46 -3.53
N ALA A 102 -14.55 17.48 -3.53
CA ALA A 102 -15.93 17.34 -4.00
C ALA A 102 -16.47 18.66 -4.54
N TYR A 103 -17.52 18.55 -5.35
CA TYR A 103 -18.28 19.70 -5.82
C TYR A 103 -19.77 19.46 -5.59
N VAL A 104 -20.41 20.39 -4.87
CA VAL A 104 -21.84 20.37 -4.55
C VAL A 104 -22.54 21.35 -5.47
N SER A 105 -23.13 20.81 -6.55
CA SER A 105 -23.70 21.61 -7.64
C SER A 105 -24.84 22.54 -7.20
N HIS A 106 -25.69 22.11 -6.29
CA HIS A 106 -26.86 22.89 -5.83
C HIS A 106 -26.48 24.15 -5.06
N SER A 107 -25.30 24.20 -4.45
CA SER A 107 -24.80 25.34 -3.66
C SER A 107 -23.57 26.00 -4.29
N ASP A 108 -23.19 25.60 -5.51
CA ASP A 108 -21.95 25.99 -6.20
C ASP A 108 -20.71 25.95 -5.30
N THR A 109 -20.62 24.93 -4.44
CA THR A 109 -19.56 24.84 -3.43
C THR A 109 -18.51 23.82 -3.83
N TYR A 110 -17.27 24.29 -4.01
CA TYR A 110 -16.11 23.45 -4.17
C TYR A 110 -15.46 23.19 -2.81
N ILE A 111 -15.25 21.91 -2.50
CA ILE A 111 -14.66 21.43 -1.26
C ILE A 111 -13.25 20.94 -1.58
N GLU A 112 -12.25 21.57 -0.98
CA GLU A 112 -10.86 21.18 -1.13
C GLU A 112 -10.55 19.88 -0.39
N LYS A 113 -9.59 19.13 -0.94
CA LYS A 113 -9.04 17.95 -0.28
C LYS A 113 -8.23 18.40 0.93
N GLU A 114 -8.55 17.85 2.08
CA GLU A 114 -7.78 18.01 3.32
C GLU A 114 -7.55 16.64 3.91
N ALA A 115 -6.32 16.35 4.36
CA ALA A 115 -5.99 15.06 4.92
C ALA A 115 -4.86 15.18 5.93
N GLN A 116 -4.98 14.41 7.00
CA GLN A 116 -3.93 14.22 8.00
C GLN A 116 -3.50 12.76 7.99
N ILE A 117 -2.21 12.53 7.75
CA ILE A 117 -1.63 11.19 7.68
C ILE A 117 -1.15 10.77 9.07
N ASN A 118 -1.45 9.52 9.42
CA ASN A 118 -0.92 8.83 10.58
C ASN A 118 0.33 8.04 10.17
N GLU A 119 1.49 8.51 10.60
CA GLU A 119 2.79 7.93 10.24
C GLU A 119 2.92 6.46 10.69
N GLU A 120 2.33 6.09 11.84
CA GLU A 120 2.39 4.72 12.34
C GLU A 120 1.55 3.76 11.48
N ILE A 121 0.39 4.20 11.00
CA ILE A 121 -0.41 3.38 10.07
C ILE A 121 0.28 3.30 8.70
N ASP A 122 0.91 4.38 8.22
CA ASP A 122 1.66 4.35 6.97
C ASP A 122 2.84 3.36 7.00
N ARG A 123 3.61 3.38 8.10
CA ARG A 123 4.63 2.37 8.40
C ARG A 123 4.07 0.95 8.31
N LEU A 124 2.93 0.68 8.98
CA LEU A 124 2.31 -0.64 8.97
C LEU A 124 1.84 -1.06 7.58
N ARG A 125 1.38 -0.13 6.74
CA ARG A 125 1.03 -0.39 5.34
C ARG A 125 2.26 -0.77 4.52
N HIS A 126 3.37 -0.05 4.70
CA HIS A 126 4.64 -0.39 4.06
C HIS A 126 5.14 -1.78 4.49
N ALA A 127 5.09 -2.09 5.79
CA ALA A 127 5.43 -3.40 6.31
C ALA A 127 4.58 -4.52 5.67
N SER A 128 3.27 -4.28 5.54
CA SER A 128 2.34 -5.22 4.90
C SER A 128 2.74 -5.56 3.45
N THR A 129 2.99 -4.55 2.63
CA THR A 129 3.36 -4.75 1.23
C THR A 129 4.72 -5.41 1.06
N GLN A 130 5.69 -5.06 1.91
CA GLN A 130 7.03 -5.62 1.85
C GLN A 130 7.07 -7.07 2.31
N ALA A 131 6.30 -7.41 3.36
CA ALA A 131 6.15 -8.78 3.82
C ALA A 131 5.58 -9.68 2.72
N LEU A 132 4.56 -9.25 1.98
CA LEU A 132 4.02 -10.02 0.86
C LEU A 132 5.04 -10.31 -0.24
N LEU A 133 5.93 -9.34 -0.54
CA LEU A 133 6.98 -9.52 -1.56
C LEU A 133 8.14 -10.40 -1.08
N THR A 134 8.36 -10.47 0.23
CA THR A 134 9.54 -11.12 0.79
C THR A 134 9.25 -12.45 1.48
N ARG A 135 8.00 -12.75 1.81
CA ARG A 135 7.61 -13.91 2.64
C ARG A 135 6.31 -14.55 2.19
N ASP A 136 6.09 -15.81 2.61
CA ASP A 136 4.84 -16.55 2.37
C ASP A 136 3.97 -16.71 3.63
N ASP A 137 4.54 -16.60 4.82
CA ASP A 137 3.82 -16.72 6.09
C ASP A 137 3.19 -15.40 6.54
N VAL A 138 2.41 -14.79 5.65
CA VAL A 138 1.84 -13.45 5.83
C VAL A 138 0.33 -13.50 6.04
N ILE A 139 -0.14 -12.92 7.14
CA ILE A 139 -1.54 -12.58 7.40
C ILE A 139 -1.65 -11.06 7.37
N ILE A 140 -2.50 -10.52 6.50
CA ILE A 140 -2.84 -9.09 6.54
C ILE A 140 -4.28 -8.96 6.99
N VAL A 141 -4.49 -8.25 8.09
CA VAL A 141 -5.80 -7.80 8.50
C VAL A 141 -6.03 -6.40 7.97
N SER A 142 -7.09 -6.23 7.18
CA SER A 142 -7.36 -5.02 6.41
C SER A 142 -8.79 -4.55 6.53
N SER A 143 -9.00 -3.24 6.36
CA SER A 143 -10.31 -2.70 6.03
C SER A 143 -10.58 -2.79 4.52
N VAL A 144 -11.65 -2.16 4.03
CA VAL A 144 -11.83 -1.92 2.58
C VAL A 144 -10.69 -1.12 1.93
N SER A 145 -9.70 -0.63 2.69
CA SER A 145 -8.49 -0.05 2.09
C SER A 145 -7.74 -1.02 1.17
N CYS A 146 -7.89 -2.34 1.34
CA CYS A 146 -7.24 -3.33 0.47
C CYS A 146 -7.67 -3.26 -0.99
N ILE A 147 -8.86 -2.71 -1.29
CA ILE A 147 -9.39 -2.58 -2.66
C ILE A 147 -9.15 -1.19 -3.28
N TYR A 148 -8.44 -0.30 -2.57
CA TYR A 148 -8.06 1.01 -3.11
C TYR A 148 -6.71 0.96 -3.81
N GLY A 149 -6.53 1.88 -4.77
CA GLY A 149 -5.32 2.01 -5.57
C GLY A 149 -4.05 2.09 -4.72
N LEU A 150 -3.05 1.32 -5.13
CA LEU A 150 -1.69 1.29 -4.61
C LEU A 150 -0.72 1.35 -5.79
N GLY A 151 0.57 1.59 -5.53
CA GLY A 151 1.59 1.48 -6.57
C GLY A 151 1.67 0.07 -7.13
N SER A 152 2.21 -0.08 -8.34
CA SER A 152 2.41 -1.39 -8.95
C SER A 152 3.37 -2.23 -8.10
N PRO A 153 3.04 -3.48 -7.74
CA PRO A 153 3.95 -4.35 -7.00
C PRO A 153 5.25 -4.59 -7.78
N LYS A 154 5.16 -4.69 -9.11
CA LYS A 154 6.31 -4.86 -9.99
C LYS A 154 7.25 -3.65 -9.93
N GLU A 155 6.72 -2.43 -10.04
CA GLU A 155 7.53 -1.20 -9.93
C GLU A 155 8.12 -1.04 -8.53
N TYR A 156 7.33 -1.37 -7.50
CA TYR A 156 7.78 -1.34 -6.11
C TYR A 156 8.92 -2.32 -5.84
N GLU A 157 8.88 -3.51 -6.45
CA GLU A 157 9.96 -4.50 -6.39
C GLU A 157 11.17 -4.10 -7.24
N GLU A 158 10.99 -3.64 -8.48
CA GLU A 158 12.07 -3.23 -9.38
C GLU A 158 12.89 -2.05 -8.84
N THR A 159 12.27 -1.21 -8.02
CA THR A 159 12.91 -0.05 -7.38
C THR A 159 13.59 -0.41 -6.05
N ASN A 160 13.55 -1.67 -5.62
CA ASN A 160 14.26 -2.10 -4.42
C ASN A 160 15.78 -1.95 -4.58
N PHE A 161 16.46 -1.75 -3.46
CA PHE A 161 17.91 -1.68 -3.42
C PHE A 161 18.44 -2.72 -2.46
N ILE A 162 19.05 -3.76 -3.04
CA ILE A 162 19.78 -4.76 -2.28
C ILE A 162 21.23 -4.31 -2.17
N ILE A 163 21.73 -4.28 -0.95
CA ILE A 163 23.09 -3.88 -0.62
C ILE A 163 23.75 -5.07 0.07
N ARG A 164 24.89 -5.54 -0.47
CA ARG A 164 25.62 -6.69 0.11
C ARG A 164 26.96 -6.29 0.67
N LYS A 165 27.37 -7.02 1.70
CA LYS A 165 28.76 -6.99 2.18
C LYS A 165 29.71 -7.38 1.04
N GLY A 166 30.83 -6.68 0.94
CA GLY A 166 31.84 -6.87 -0.09
C GLY A 166 31.56 -6.18 -1.43
N GLU A 167 30.37 -5.61 -1.65
CA GLU A 167 30.10 -4.81 -2.85
C GLU A 167 30.84 -3.47 -2.80
N VAL A 168 31.33 -3.03 -3.97
CA VAL A 168 31.99 -1.74 -4.15
C VAL A 168 30.95 -0.71 -4.56
N PHE A 169 30.83 0.36 -3.78
CA PHE A 169 29.94 1.47 -4.06
C PHE A 169 30.60 2.81 -3.76
N ASP A 170 30.35 3.83 -4.60
CA ASP A 170 30.52 5.21 -4.16
C ASP A 170 29.36 5.57 -3.22
N ARG A 171 29.69 6.15 -2.06
CA ARG A 171 28.71 6.67 -1.10
C ARG A 171 27.75 7.68 -1.73
N ASN A 172 28.22 8.46 -2.72
CA ASN A 172 27.36 9.39 -3.45
C ASN A 172 26.36 8.67 -4.35
N GLU A 173 26.72 7.51 -4.92
CA GLU A 173 25.81 6.70 -5.73
C GLU A 173 24.70 6.10 -4.87
N ILE A 174 25.04 5.55 -3.70
CA ILE A 174 24.05 5.08 -2.73
C ILE A 174 23.12 6.23 -2.33
N SER A 175 23.67 7.41 -2.03
CA SER A 175 22.87 8.58 -1.66
C SER A 175 21.91 9.00 -2.78
N LYS A 176 22.38 9.03 -4.02
CA LYS A 176 21.52 9.33 -5.19
C LYS A 176 20.42 8.30 -5.35
N LYS A 177 20.72 7.01 -5.20
CA LYS A 177 19.74 5.93 -5.29
C LYS A 177 18.69 6.00 -4.18
N LEU A 178 19.09 6.30 -2.93
CA LEU A 178 18.16 6.50 -1.82
C LEU A 178 17.22 7.70 -2.07
N ILE A 179 17.75 8.82 -2.60
CA ILE A 179 16.93 9.97 -2.99
C ILE A 179 15.93 9.61 -4.10
N GLN A 180 16.36 8.85 -5.12
CA GLN A 180 15.46 8.34 -6.16
C GLN A 180 14.35 7.48 -5.56
N MET A 181 14.67 6.66 -4.54
CA MET A 181 13.72 5.86 -3.76
C MET A 181 12.88 6.66 -2.75
N GLN A 182 12.86 8.00 -2.86
CA GLN A 182 12.09 8.94 -2.04
C GLN A 182 12.56 9.06 -0.58
N PHE A 183 13.78 8.63 -0.25
CA PHE A 183 14.36 8.93 1.05
C PHE A 183 14.85 10.38 1.10
N SER A 184 14.76 10.98 2.29
CA SER A 184 15.32 12.31 2.55
C SER A 184 16.64 12.22 3.31
N ARG A 185 17.60 13.07 2.94
CA ARG A 185 18.87 13.16 3.66
C ARG A 185 18.72 14.12 4.84
N THR A 186 19.19 13.71 6.01
CA THR A 186 19.24 14.56 7.21
C THR A 186 20.64 14.62 7.80
N LEU A 187 20.93 15.71 8.52
CA LEU A 187 22.13 15.84 9.36
C LEU A 187 21.79 15.70 10.85
N ALA A 188 20.50 15.65 11.19
CA ALA A 188 20.00 15.58 12.55
C ALA A 188 19.74 14.12 12.97
N ASP A 189 18.82 13.94 13.91
CA ASP A 189 18.31 12.63 14.28
C ASP A 189 17.57 11.97 13.11
N LEU A 190 17.72 10.65 13.04
CA LEU A 190 17.26 9.85 11.91
C LEU A 190 15.81 9.43 12.15
N GLY A 191 14.90 9.91 11.30
CA GLY A 191 13.51 9.46 11.24
C GLY A 191 13.27 8.43 10.13
N GLN A 192 12.05 7.88 10.09
CA GLN A 192 11.63 6.93 9.06
C GLN A 192 11.71 7.54 7.66
N GLY A 193 12.17 6.76 6.68
CA GLY A 193 12.35 7.25 5.31
C GLY A 193 13.49 8.26 5.19
N GLN A 194 14.41 8.28 6.15
CA GLN A 194 15.57 9.14 6.13
C GLN A 194 16.88 8.36 6.13
N PHE A 195 17.92 9.01 5.61
CA PHE A 195 19.29 8.52 5.71
C PHE A 195 20.24 9.66 6.07
N ARG A 196 21.39 9.30 6.63
CA ARG A 196 22.47 10.25 6.92
C ARG A 196 23.83 9.61 6.70
N ILE A 197 24.84 10.45 6.52
CA ILE A 197 26.23 10.03 6.37
C ILE A 197 26.99 10.52 7.60
N VAL A 198 27.62 9.61 8.32
CA VAL A 198 28.40 9.90 9.53
C VAL A 198 29.78 9.26 9.38
N GLY A 199 30.80 10.10 9.18
CA GLY A 199 32.16 9.62 8.91
C GLY A 199 32.19 8.72 7.68
N ASN A 200 32.59 7.46 7.86
CA ASN A 200 32.64 6.45 6.79
C ASN A 200 31.36 5.62 6.70
N ASN A 201 30.33 5.93 7.49
CA ASN A 201 29.12 5.12 7.56
C ASN A 201 27.94 5.81 6.89
N ILE A 202 27.05 5.02 6.28
CA ILE A 202 25.72 5.46 5.89
C ILE A 202 24.72 4.80 6.83
N GLU A 203 23.91 5.60 7.53
CA GLU A 203 22.82 5.12 8.37
C GLU A 203 21.49 5.39 7.66
N ILE A 204 20.65 4.37 7.55
CA ILE A 204 19.37 4.39 6.84
C ILE A 204 18.28 3.88 7.79
N MET A 205 17.21 4.64 7.95
CA MET A 205 16.02 4.17 8.67
C MET A 205 14.90 3.94 7.64
N PRO A 206 14.58 2.67 7.31
CA PRO A 206 13.52 2.36 6.37
C PRO A 206 12.15 2.78 6.93
N ILE A 207 11.16 2.90 6.06
CA ILE A 207 9.82 3.35 6.46
C ILE A 207 9.01 2.28 7.18
N HIS A 208 9.29 0.99 6.98
CA HIS A 208 8.45 -0.12 7.47
C HIS A 208 8.73 -0.53 8.92
N GLU A 209 9.93 -0.27 9.43
CA GLU A 209 10.37 -0.69 10.76
C GLU A 209 11.14 0.41 11.49
N ARG A 210 11.24 0.29 12.81
CA ARG A 210 11.90 1.28 13.67
C ARG A 210 13.32 0.84 14.03
N VAL A 211 14.15 0.63 13.02
CA VAL A 211 15.56 0.27 13.20
C VAL A 211 16.42 1.07 12.24
N VAL A 212 17.72 1.11 12.51
CA VAL A 212 18.70 1.77 11.66
C VAL A 212 19.59 0.70 11.06
N TYR A 213 19.65 0.66 9.73
CA TYR A 213 20.66 -0.08 9.00
C TYR A 213 21.91 0.79 8.85
N ARG A 214 23.03 0.34 9.40
CA ARG A 214 24.32 1.02 9.29
C ARG A 214 25.20 0.25 8.32
N LEU A 215 25.58 0.92 7.24
CA LEU A 215 26.54 0.46 6.24
C LEU A 215 27.90 1.05 6.59
N ILE A 216 28.88 0.20 6.91
CA ILE A 216 30.23 0.61 7.28
C ILE A 216 31.14 0.38 6.08
N PHE A 217 31.85 1.43 5.66
CA PHE A 217 32.72 1.38 4.49
C PHE A 217 34.19 1.29 4.89
N SER A 218 34.92 0.44 4.18
CA SER A 218 36.38 0.45 4.11
C SER A 218 36.78 0.89 2.72
N MET A 219 37.33 2.11 2.60
CA MET A 219 37.52 2.82 1.33
C MET A 219 36.20 2.96 0.55
N ASN A 220 35.99 2.14 -0.49
CA ASN A 220 34.78 2.13 -1.32
C ASN A 220 34.02 0.80 -1.24
N THR A 221 34.40 -0.10 -0.35
CA THR A 221 33.77 -1.41 -0.19
C THR A 221 32.94 -1.43 1.08
N ILE A 222 31.76 -2.04 1.02
CA ILE A 222 30.93 -2.28 2.21
C ILE A 222 31.58 -3.39 3.02
N ASP A 223 32.20 -3.01 4.13
CA ASP A 223 32.91 -3.92 5.02
C ASP A 223 31.94 -4.66 5.94
N ARG A 224 30.96 -3.94 6.48
CA ARG A 224 29.99 -4.49 7.42
C ARG A 224 28.62 -3.84 7.28
N ILE A 225 27.57 -4.63 7.50
CA ILE A 225 26.19 -4.17 7.61
C ILE A 225 25.69 -4.52 9.02
N GLU A 226 25.11 -3.54 9.72
CA GLU A 226 24.56 -3.72 11.07
C GLU A 226 23.10 -3.27 11.12
N LYS A 227 22.26 -4.02 11.84
CA LYS A 227 20.90 -3.63 12.25
C LYS A 227 20.95 -3.13 13.69
N ILE A 228 20.49 -1.91 13.90
CA ILE A 228 20.68 -1.18 15.16
C ILE A 228 19.33 -0.68 15.67
N ASP A 229 19.11 -0.76 16.97
CA ASP A 229 17.95 -0.14 17.61
C ASP A 229 18.00 1.39 17.48
N HIS A 230 16.91 2.00 17.02
CA HIS A 230 16.93 3.43 16.65
C HIS A 230 17.06 4.38 17.84
N ILE A 231 16.72 3.93 19.07
CA ILE A 231 16.78 4.74 20.30
C ILE A 231 18.05 4.43 21.07
N THR A 232 18.22 3.18 21.49
CA THR A 232 19.30 2.73 22.36
C THR A 232 20.63 2.59 21.63
N ARG A 233 20.60 2.51 20.30
CA ARG A 233 21.77 2.27 19.43
C ARG A 233 22.48 0.93 19.70
N VAL A 234 21.83 0.00 20.41
CA VAL A 234 22.30 -1.37 20.58
C VAL A 234 22.26 -2.09 19.23
N ILE A 235 23.31 -2.86 18.94
CA ILE A 235 23.37 -3.71 17.75
C ILE A 235 22.41 -4.88 17.99
N LEU A 236 21.33 -4.94 17.21
CA LEU A 236 20.35 -6.01 17.23
C LEU A 236 20.83 -7.21 16.42
N GLU A 237 21.44 -6.94 15.27
CA GLU A 237 22.04 -7.93 14.39
C GLU A 237 23.31 -7.32 13.79
N GLY A 238 24.44 -8.01 13.94
CA GLY A 238 25.74 -7.52 13.49
C GLY A 238 26.26 -8.37 12.35
N ASP A 239 26.97 -7.72 11.42
CA ASP A 239 27.63 -8.39 10.28
C ASP A 239 26.67 -9.16 9.35
N MET A 240 25.60 -8.49 8.94
CA MET A 240 24.64 -9.04 7.99
C MET A 240 25.27 -9.18 6.60
N ASP A 241 24.94 -10.26 5.89
CA ASP A 241 25.41 -10.47 4.51
C ASP A 241 24.80 -9.45 3.53
N SER A 242 23.56 -9.05 3.77
CA SER A 242 22.84 -8.13 2.90
C SER A 242 21.69 -7.43 3.61
N VAL A 243 21.25 -6.30 3.04
CA VAL A 243 20.02 -5.61 3.42
C VAL A 243 19.22 -5.23 2.18
N PHE A 244 17.89 -5.34 2.29
CA PHE A 244 16.93 -4.92 1.27
C PHE A 244 16.29 -3.61 1.70
N ILE A 245 16.53 -2.54 0.94
CA ILE A 245 15.88 -1.25 1.14
C ILE A 245 14.76 -1.13 0.11
N PHE A 246 13.54 -0.90 0.59
CA PHE A 246 12.37 -0.62 -0.25
C PHE A 246 12.12 0.89 -0.37
N PRO A 247 11.43 1.34 -1.41
CA PRO A 247 11.10 2.76 -1.57
C PRO A 247 10.27 3.30 -0.40
N ALA A 248 10.52 4.57 -0.05
CA ALA A 248 9.85 5.28 1.04
C ALA A 248 8.42 5.74 0.70
N LYS A 249 7.93 5.45 -0.52
CA LYS A 249 6.55 5.68 -0.95
C LYS A 249 6.07 4.50 -1.80
N HIS A 250 4.78 4.15 -1.72
CA HIS A 250 4.19 3.11 -2.57
C HIS A 250 4.14 3.51 -4.04
N PHE A 251 3.85 4.78 -4.33
CA PHE A 251 3.80 5.29 -5.69
C PHE A 251 5.18 5.78 -6.10
N MET A 252 5.85 4.94 -6.89
CA MET A 252 7.08 5.28 -7.58
C MET A 252 6.75 5.63 -9.03
N THR A 253 7.46 6.59 -9.60
CA THR A 253 7.30 6.95 -11.01
C THR A 253 8.66 7.34 -11.54
N SER A 254 9.12 6.63 -12.57
CA SER A 254 10.36 6.96 -13.25
C SER A 254 10.23 8.25 -14.08
N ASP A 255 11.36 8.91 -14.37
CA ASP A 255 11.36 10.09 -15.25
C ASP A 255 10.75 9.81 -16.63
N LYS A 256 10.97 8.59 -17.14
CA LYS A 256 10.40 8.15 -18.42
C LYS A 256 8.88 8.04 -18.36
N GLU A 257 8.32 7.44 -17.30
CA GLU A 257 6.87 7.33 -17.11
C GLU A 257 6.24 8.69 -16.87
N ARG A 258 6.91 9.57 -16.13
CA ARG A 258 6.46 10.94 -15.90
C ARG A 258 6.33 11.72 -17.22
N LEU A 259 7.33 11.62 -18.10
CA LEU A 259 7.30 12.28 -19.41
C LEU A 259 6.18 11.73 -20.30
N ARG A 260 5.98 10.41 -20.31
CA ARG A 260 4.85 9.78 -21.03
C ARG A 260 3.51 10.30 -20.49
N ALA A 261 3.32 10.23 -19.17
CA ALA A 261 2.10 10.67 -18.51
C ALA A 261 1.80 12.15 -18.79
N TYR A 262 2.82 13.00 -18.80
CA TYR A 262 2.68 14.42 -19.14
C TYR A 262 2.06 14.62 -20.54
N GLU A 263 2.58 13.93 -21.56
CA GLU A 263 2.04 14.03 -22.92
C GLU A 263 0.63 13.43 -23.03
N ASP A 264 0.37 12.31 -22.35
CA ASP A 264 -0.95 11.67 -22.34
C ASP A 264 -2.03 12.55 -21.67
N ILE A 265 -1.69 13.18 -20.53
CA ILE A 265 -2.58 14.12 -19.82
C ILE A 265 -2.86 15.34 -20.70
N LYS A 266 -1.83 15.89 -21.34
CA LYS A 266 -1.96 17.04 -22.24
C LYS A 266 -2.89 16.72 -23.42
N LYS A 267 -2.73 15.54 -24.02
CA LYS A 267 -3.61 15.08 -25.09
C LYS A 267 -5.06 14.92 -24.63
N GLU A 268 -5.30 14.28 -23.48
CA GLU A 268 -6.66 14.14 -22.94
C GLU A 268 -7.28 15.51 -22.63
N LEU A 269 -6.50 16.47 -22.12
CA LEU A 269 -6.95 17.83 -21.89
C LEU A 269 -7.41 18.49 -23.20
N GLU A 270 -6.61 18.43 -24.26
CA GLU A 270 -6.97 19.00 -25.56
C GLU A 270 -8.26 18.39 -26.13
N GLU A 271 -8.43 17.07 -26.01
CA GLU A 271 -9.65 16.36 -26.44
C GLU A 271 -10.87 16.78 -25.61
N ARG A 272 -10.73 16.80 -24.28
CA ARG A 272 -11.84 17.18 -23.39
C ARG A 272 -12.26 18.64 -23.57
N LEU A 273 -11.31 19.54 -23.80
CA LEU A 273 -11.59 20.95 -24.05
C LEU A 273 -12.38 21.16 -25.37
N LYS A 274 -12.12 20.36 -26.42
CA LYS A 274 -12.93 20.39 -27.65
C LYS A 274 -14.38 19.99 -27.39
N VAL A 275 -14.61 18.96 -26.57
CA VAL A 275 -15.96 18.51 -26.17
C VAL A 275 -16.68 19.60 -25.40
N LEU A 276 -16.07 20.16 -24.35
CA LEU A 276 -16.70 21.22 -23.54
C LEU A 276 -17.02 22.47 -24.37
N LYS A 277 -16.14 22.85 -25.29
CA LYS A 277 -16.39 23.96 -26.21
C LYS A 277 -17.55 23.66 -27.17
N GLY A 278 -17.65 22.44 -27.69
CA GLY A 278 -18.76 21.99 -28.53
C GLY A 278 -20.11 21.94 -27.79
N GLU A 279 -20.09 21.68 -26.49
CA GLU A 279 -21.27 21.69 -25.60
C GLU A 279 -21.63 23.10 -25.06
N ASN A 280 -20.90 24.15 -25.45
CA ASN A 280 -21.03 25.51 -24.92
C ASN A 280 -20.85 25.63 -23.39
N LYS A 281 -20.04 24.75 -22.78
CA LYS A 281 -19.71 24.75 -21.34
C LYS A 281 -18.47 25.60 -21.06
N GLU A 282 -18.60 26.92 -21.22
CA GLU A 282 -17.46 27.85 -21.17
C GLU A 282 -16.82 27.92 -19.77
N VAL A 283 -17.62 27.88 -18.70
CA VAL A 283 -17.09 27.94 -17.32
C VAL A 283 -16.27 26.71 -17.00
N GLU A 284 -16.78 25.53 -17.31
CA GLU A 284 -16.10 24.25 -17.14
C GLU A 284 -14.85 24.17 -18.00
N TYR A 285 -14.91 24.67 -19.24
CA TYR A 285 -13.76 24.76 -20.14
C TYR A 285 -12.62 25.59 -19.52
N GLN A 286 -12.91 26.81 -19.07
CA GLN A 286 -11.89 27.68 -18.49
C GLN A 286 -11.34 27.11 -17.17
N ARG A 287 -12.21 26.53 -16.34
CA ARG A 287 -11.84 25.89 -15.07
C ARG A 287 -10.89 24.72 -15.30
N LEU A 288 -11.25 23.79 -16.19
CA LEU A 288 -10.44 22.61 -16.49
C LEU A 288 -9.10 23.00 -17.10
N LYS A 289 -9.13 23.90 -18.10
CA LYS A 289 -7.92 24.38 -18.77
C LYS A 289 -6.94 25.00 -17.77
N ARG A 290 -7.42 25.91 -16.92
CA ARG A 290 -6.57 26.61 -15.94
C ARG A 290 -5.94 25.62 -14.97
N ARG A 291 -6.74 24.73 -14.38
CA ARG A 291 -6.28 23.77 -13.37
C ARG A 291 -5.31 22.75 -13.94
N THR A 292 -5.67 22.07 -15.03
CA THR A 292 -4.82 21.03 -15.60
C THR A 292 -3.52 21.60 -16.18
N THR A 293 -3.54 22.81 -16.75
CA THR A 293 -2.30 23.47 -17.22
C THR A 293 -1.34 23.77 -16.06
N TYR A 294 -1.88 24.24 -14.93
CA TYR A 294 -1.10 24.47 -13.72
C TYR A 294 -0.50 23.16 -13.17
N ASP A 295 -1.31 22.10 -13.06
CA ASP A 295 -0.86 20.78 -12.61
C ASP A 295 0.24 20.22 -13.54
N LEU A 296 0.06 20.33 -14.87
CA LEU A 296 1.05 19.92 -15.86
C LEU A 296 2.38 20.68 -15.72
N ALA A 297 2.35 21.98 -15.43
CA ALA A 297 3.55 22.76 -15.19
C ALA A 297 4.32 22.25 -13.95
N LEU A 298 3.60 21.98 -12.84
CA LEU A 298 4.21 21.43 -11.63
C LEU A 298 4.75 20.00 -11.84
N ILE A 299 4.03 19.14 -12.55
CA ILE A 299 4.49 17.79 -12.89
C ILE A 299 5.78 17.84 -13.71
N LYS A 300 5.88 18.76 -14.67
CA LYS A 300 7.06 18.92 -15.51
C LYS A 300 8.28 19.41 -14.71
N GLU A 301 8.12 20.48 -13.94
CA GLU A 301 9.24 21.14 -13.25
C GLU A 301 9.63 20.41 -11.95
N ILE A 302 8.65 20.01 -11.13
CA ILE A 302 8.86 19.49 -9.77
C ILE A 302 8.66 17.97 -9.73
N GLY A 303 7.92 17.40 -10.67
CA GLY A 303 7.55 15.97 -10.64
C GLY A 303 6.35 15.65 -9.76
N TYR A 304 5.72 16.67 -9.17
CA TYR A 304 4.61 16.50 -8.25
C TYR A 304 3.61 17.66 -8.35
N CYS A 305 2.33 17.37 -8.14
CA CYS A 305 1.28 18.37 -7.96
C CYS A 305 0.29 17.93 -6.86
N ASN A 306 -0.46 18.87 -6.30
CA ASN A 306 -1.50 18.52 -5.34
C ASN A 306 -2.65 17.77 -6.05
N GLY A 307 -3.01 16.61 -5.50
CA GLY A 307 -4.02 15.75 -6.13
C GLY A 307 -3.49 14.94 -7.32
N ILE A 308 -2.17 14.67 -7.36
CA ILE A 308 -1.53 13.88 -8.43
C ILE A 308 -2.19 12.52 -8.65
N GLU A 309 -2.83 11.95 -7.63
CA GLU A 309 -3.54 10.67 -7.73
C GLU A 309 -4.67 10.68 -8.78
N ASN A 310 -5.23 11.86 -9.10
CA ASN A 310 -6.23 12.00 -10.16
C ASN A 310 -5.68 11.75 -11.57
N TYR A 311 -4.34 11.70 -11.71
CA TYR A 311 -3.64 11.36 -12.95
C TYR A 311 -3.03 9.96 -12.90
N SER A 312 -3.30 9.17 -11.85
CA SER A 312 -2.65 7.88 -11.58
C SER A 312 -2.69 6.90 -12.76
N ARG A 313 -3.80 6.83 -13.52
CA ARG A 313 -3.88 5.99 -14.72
C ARG A 313 -2.79 6.32 -15.75
N HIS A 314 -2.57 7.61 -16.01
CA HIS A 314 -1.55 8.06 -16.96
C HIS A 314 -0.14 7.72 -16.48
N PHE A 315 0.12 7.90 -15.19
CA PHE A 315 1.39 7.51 -14.56
C PHE A 315 1.63 6.00 -14.63
N ALA A 316 0.60 5.19 -14.38
CA ALA A 316 0.67 3.73 -14.50
C ALA A 316 0.73 3.24 -15.96
N GLY A 317 0.44 4.10 -16.95
CA GLY A 317 0.38 3.71 -18.35
C GLY A 317 -0.74 2.71 -18.66
N LYS A 318 -1.80 2.70 -17.84
CA LYS A 318 -2.96 1.81 -17.96
C LYS A 318 -3.97 2.36 -18.96
N ASN A 319 -4.74 1.47 -19.58
CA ASN A 319 -5.81 1.86 -20.49
C ASN A 319 -7.00 2.48 -19.73
N PRO A 320 -7.83 3.32 -20.38
CA PRO A 320 -9.07 3.80 -19.77
C PRO A 320 -9.96 2.65 -19.29
N GLY A 321 -10.47 2.77 -18.06
CA GLY A 321 -11.32 1.75 -17.44
C GLY A 321 -10.58 0.53 -16.86
N GLU A 322 -9.27 0.38 -17.09
CA GLU A 322 -8.47 -0.71 -16.53
C GLU A 322 -8.47 -0.67 -14.98
N ALA A 323 -8.32 -1.83 -14.34
CA ALA A 323 -8.32 -1.92 -12.89
C ALA A 323 -7.01 -1.35 -12.30
N PRO A 324 -7.07 -0.55 -11.22
CA PRO A 324 -5.88 -0.12 -10.51
C PRO A 324 -5.21 -1.30 -9.81
N ASP A 325 -3.91 -1.17 -9.55
CA ASP A 325 -3.24 -2.10 -8.65
C ASP A 325 -3.69 -1.82 -7.23
N THR A 326 -3.86 -2.86 -6.43
CA THR A 326 -4.34 -2.75 -5.04
C THR A 326 -3.53 -3.69 -4.16
N LEU A 327 -3.87 -3.79 -2.88
CA LEU A 327 -3.21 -4.76 -2.00
C LEU A 327 -3.35 -6.20 -2.56
N LEU A 328 -4.47 -6.52 -3.22
CA LEU A 328 -4.69 -7.83 -3.82
C LEU A 328 -3.65 -8.16 -4.88
N SER A 329 -3.12 -7.16 -5.61
CA SER A 329 -2.07 -7.35 -6.61
C SER A 329 -0.72 -7.78 -5.99
N TYR A 330 -0.51 -7.55 -4.69
CA TYR A 330 0.71 -7.95 -3.98
C TYR A 330 0.62 -9.39 -3.43
N PHE A 331 -0.59 -9.95 -3.32
CA PHE A 331 -0.74 -11.33 -2.90
C PHE A 331 -0.33 -12.30 -4.02
N PRO A 332 0.32 -13.42 -3.70
CA PRO A 332 0.58 -14.45 -4.69
C PRO A 332 -0.73 -15.13 -5.12
N GLU A 333 -0.72 -15.75 -6.30
CA GLU A 333 -1.87 -16.52 -6.77
C GLU A 333 -2.27 -17.61 -5.77
N GLY A 334 -3.58 -17.77 -5.56
CA GLY A 334 -4.12 -18.81 -4.69
C GLY A 334 -4.11 -18.51 -3.19
N PHE A 335 -3.84 -17.26 -2.78
CA PHE A 335 -3.97 -16.78 -1.40
C PHE A 335 -5.38 -16.99 -0.83
N LEU A 336 -5.51 -17.06 0.49
CA LEU A 336 -6.79 -17.20 1.20
C LEU A 336 -7.38 -15.82 1.50
N THR A 337 -8.69 -15.65 1.30
CA THR A 337 -9.43 -14.46 1.77
C THR A 337 -10.44 -14.88 2.83
N VAL A 338 -10.40 -14.23 3.98
CA VAL A 338 -11.38 -14.36 5.06
C VAL A 338 -12.12 -13.04 5.18
N ILE A 339 -13.44 -13.06 5.07
CA ILE A 339 -14.27 -11.86 5.22
C ILE A 339 -15.00 -11.98 6.56
N ASP A 340 -14.56 -11.19 7.53
CA ASP A 340 -15.20 -11.13 8.84
C ASP A 340 -16.48 -10.29 8.77
N GLU A 341 -17.50 -10.70 9.53
CA GLU A 341 -18.86 -10.13 9.48
C GLU A 341 -19.35 -9.86 8.04
N SER A 342 -19.29 -10.90 7.20
CA SER A 342 -19.51 -10.81 5.75
C SER A 342 -20.85 -10.15 5.36
N HIS A 343 -21.88 -10.31 6.18
CA HIS A 343 -23.18 -9.66 6.01
C HIS A 343 -23.13 -8.13 6.03
N VAL A 344 -22.09 -7.52 6.62
CA VAL A 344 -21.81 -6.08 6.59
C VAL A 344 -20.67 -5.76 5.63
N THR A 345 -19.58 -6.53 5.70
CA THR A 345 -18.35 -6.26 4.95
C THR A 345 -18.55 -6.38 3.44
N VAL A 346 -19.34 -7.36 2.96
CA VAL A 346 -19.60 -7.54 1.52
C VAL A 346 -20.40 -6.37 0.92
N PRO A 347 -21.55 -5.94 1.50
CA PRO A 347 -22.23 -4.73 1.04
C PRO A 347 -21.35 -3.49 1.04
N GLN A 348 -20.50 -3.32 2.06
CA GLN A 348 -19.58 -2.19 2.14
C GLN A 348 -18.59 -2.19 0.97
N ILE A 349 -17.95 -3.34 0.68
CA ILE A 349 -17.05 -3.50 -0.47
C ILE A 349 -17.76 -3.13 -1.77
N GLY A 350 -18.99 -3.63 -1.98
CA GLY A 350 -19.81 -3.32 -3.15
C GLY A 350 -20.18 -1.84 -3.28
N GLY A 351 -20.33 -1.13 -2.16
CA GLY A 351 -20.68 0.30 -2.14
C GLY A 351 -19.53 1.26 -2.44
N MET A 352 -18.26 0.85 -2.23
CA MET A 352 -17.12 1.77 -2.31
C MET A 352 -16.95 2.41 -3.69
N TYR A 353 -17.11 1.63 -4.77
CA TYR A 353 -16.98 2.14 -6.14
C TYR A 353 -18.09 3.14 -6.49
N ALA A 354 -19.34 2.83 -6.16
CA ALA A 354 -20.47 3.68 -6.53
C ALA A 354 -20.39 5.07 -5.89
N GLY A 355 -20.01 5.13 -4.60
CA GLY A 355 -19.82 6.40 -3.89
C GLY A 355 -18.68 7.24 -4.48
N ASP A 356 -17.54 6.59 -4.76
CA ASP A 356 -16.38 7.28 -5.36
C ASP A 356 -16.68 7.78 -6.78
N ALA A 357 -17.31 6.94 -7.61
CA ALA A 357 -17.68 7.29 -8.98
C ALA A 357 -18.69 8.45 -9.03
N SER A 358 -19.71 8.45 -8.17
CA SER A 358 -20.70 9.53 -8.09
C SER A 358 -20.05 10.88 -7.75
N ARG A 359 -19.14 10.89 -6.75
CA ARG A 359 -18.40 12.09 -6.36
C ARG A 359 -17.52 12.61 -7.49
N LYS A 360 -16.74 11.72 -8.13
CA LYS A 360 -15.83 12.09 -9.22
C LYS A 360 -16.57 12.53 -10.47
N LYS A 361 -17.73 11.93 -10.77
CA LYS A 361 -18.58 12.33 -11.88
C LYS A 361 -18.93 13.81 -11.81
N ASN A 362 -19.36 14.31 -10.65
CA ASN A 362 -19.63 15.75 -10.48
C ASN A 362 -18.39 16.61 -10.74
N LEU A 363 -17.21 16.21 -10.25
CA LEU A 363 -15.97 16.95 -10.52
C LEU A 363 -15.65 17.00 -12.03
N ILE A 364 -15.90 15.91 -12.76
CA ILE A 364 -15.63 15.80 -14.20
C ILE A 364 -16.65 16.57 -15.03
N ASP A 365 -17.93 16.45 -14.69
CA ASP A 365 -19.03 17.09 -15.40
C ASP A 365 -18.94 18.62 -15.30
N PHE A 366 -18.46 19.12 -14.15
CA PHE A 366 -18.24 20.54 -13.90
C PHE A 366 -16.78 20.98 -14.11
N GLY A 367 -15.96 20.22 -14.84
CA GLY A 367 -14.64 20.70 -15.30
C GLY A 367 -13.60 20.95 -14.19
N PHE A 368 -13.74 20.34 -13.01
CA PHE A 368 -12.70 20.36 -11.97
C PHE A 368 -11.60 19.31 -12.22
N ARG A 369 -11.92 18.20 -12.88
CA ARG A 369 -10.99 17.11 -13.18
C ARG A 369 -11.20 16.55 -14.59
N LEU A 370 -10.16 15.93 -15.14
CA LEU A 370 -10.23 15.18 -16.40
C LEU A 370 -11.04 13.88 -16.23
N PRO A 371 -11.63 13.33 -17.32
CA PRO A 371 -12.33 12.05 -17.29
C PRO A 371 -11.50 10.91 -16.68
N SER A 372 -10.19 10.88 -16.94
CA SER A 372 -9.23 9.93 -16.35
C SER A 372 -9.21 9.89 -14.83
N ALA A 373 -9.66 10.94 -14.14
CA ALA A 373 -9.77 10.91 -12.68
C ALA A 373 -10.71 9.79 -12.20
N ALA A 374 -11.71 9.39 -13.00
CA ALA A 374 -12.60 8.28 -12.69
C ALA A 374 -11.89 6.91 -12.64
N ASP A 375 -10.71 6.79 -13.27
CA ASP A 375 -9.91 5.57 -13.28
C ASP A 375 -9.04 5.44 -12.01
N ASN A 376 -8.85 6.53 -11.26
CA ASN A 376 -8.35 6.47 -9.88
C ASN A 376 -9.50 6.06 -8.95
N ARG A 377 -9.74 4.77 -8.71
CA ARG A 377 -10.94 4.29 -8.02
C ARG A 377 -10.64 3.05 -7.19
N PRO A 378 -11.52 2.65 -6.25
CA PRO A 378 -11.47 1.30 -5.73
C PRO A 378 -11.85 0.25 -6.81
N LEU A 379 -11.57 -1.02 -6.52
CA LEU A 379 -12.04 -2.14 -7.34
C LEU A 379 -13.58 -2.18 -7.39
N LYS A 380 -14.09 -2.78 -8.46
CA LYS A 380 -15.50 -3.14 -8.60
C LYS A 380 -15.66 -4.54 -8.02
N PHE A 381 -16.67 -4.72 -7.16
CA PHE A 381 -17.00 -6.01 -6.55
C PHE A 381 -17.56 -6.99 -7.59
#